data_AF-A0A6J7HTY1-F1
#
_entry.id   AF-A0A6J7HTY1-F1
#
_cell.length_a   1.000
_cell.length_b   1.000
_cell.length_c   1.000
_cell.angle_alpha   90.00
_cell.angle_beta   90.00
_cell.angle_gamma   90.00
#
_symmetry.space_group_name_H-M   'P 1'
#
loop_
_entity.id
_entity.type
_entity.pdbx_description
1 polymer ?
#
loop_
_entity_poly.entity_id
_entity_poly.type
_entity_poly.pdbx_seq_one_letter_code
_entity_poly.pdbx_strand_id
1 'polypeptide(L)'
;MPTGLKDHLRYPEEIFKLQSDVFSKYHVNESRRFYTGNERWLLSPDPNSVFGIVPTSSRSSNSGRSPEISSTTKRQDPYYLYIRLPGDARESFLILQPFVPVSRDNQQTRLVSFMTAKSDTSDYGRLEAFVMPQGEQILGPVQVAANINKDTEISREITLLDQRGSQVISGNVQLIPVGTSIVYVQPIFTIASQGPNPFPQFQFVAVLVQGKAPVKAETVNAALVKLFGTFGTPEVPTTPSTPTTPSTPTTPSTPTDATISGLLAQATEKFNAANEALRAGDLGTYQQLVGEARDLIAQAQALLEQTSTVASRR
;
A
#
# COMPACT_ATOMS: atom_id res chain seq x y z
N MET A 1 10.18 -4.42 -30.19
CA MET A 1 9.59 -3.59 -29.12
C MET A 1 10.58 -2.50 -28.71
N PRO A 2 10.19 -1.21 -28.71
CA PRO A 2 11.04 -0.10 -28.26
C PRO A 2 11.52 -0.32 -26.81
N THR A 3 12.73 0.12 -26.48
CA THR A 3 13.36 -0.09 -25.16
C THR A 3 12.55 0.53 -24.03
N GLY A 4 12.11 1.79 -24.16
CA GLY A 4 11.30 2.44 -23.12
C GLY A 4 9.95 1.77 -22.85
N LEU A 5 9.40 1.04 -23.83
CA LEU A 5 8.14 0.31 -23.65
C LEU A 5 8.34 -1.04 -22.95
N LYS A 6 9.54 -1.63 -23.04
CA LYS A 6 9.89 -2.88 -22.33
C LYS A 6 9.93 -2.66 -20.81
N ASP A 7 10.43 -1.51 -20.37
CA ASP A 7 10.60 -1.19 -18.94
C ASP A 7 9.28 -0.87 -18.24
N HIS A 8 8.22 -0.59 -19.00
CA HIS A 8 6.88 -0.27 -18.48
C HIS A 8 5.85 -1.38 -18.78
N LEU A 9 6.34 -2.57 -19.16
CA LEU A 9 5.48 -3.71 -19.38
C LEU A 9 4.75 -4.08 -18.09
N ARG A 10 3.45 -4.35 -18.24
CA ARG A 10 2.63 -4.92 -17.16
C ARG A 10 2.20 -6.30 -17.57
N TYR A 11 2.31 -7.25 -16.66
CA TYR A 11 1.78 -8.58 -16.90
C TYR A 11 0.26 -8.49 -17.11
N PRO A 12 -0.31 -8.97 -18.23
CA PRO A 12 -1.72 -8.73 -18.54
C PRO A 12 -2.67 -9.36 -17.53
N GLU A 13 -3.57 -8.54 -16.99
CA GLU A 13 -4.54 -8.95 -15.98
C GLU A 13 -5.43 -10.11 -16.43
N GLU A 14 -5.98 -10.05 -17.65
CA GLU A 14 -6.90 -11.07 -18.17
C GLU A 14 -6.23 -12.44 -18.33
N ILE A 15 -4.97 -12.45 -18.77
CA ILE A 15 -4.19 -13.70 -18.87
C ILE A 15 -3.95 -14.26 -17.46
N PHE A 16 -3.59 -13.38 -16.52
CA PHE A 16 -3.36 -13.78 -15.13
C PHE A 16 -4.63 -14.32 -14.47
N LYS A 17 -5.80 -13.71 -14.70
CA LYS A 17 -7.10 -14.21 -14.24
C LYS A 17 -7.37 -15.63 -14.75
N LEU A 18 -7.18 -15.86 -16.04
CA LEU A 18 -7.37 -17.18 -16.65
C LEU A 18 -6.42 -18.22 -16.06
N GLN A 19 -5.13 -17.89 -15.94
CA GLN A 19 -4.13 -18.77 -15.34
C GLN A 19 -4.45 -19.07 -13.88
N SER A 20 -4.91 -18.07 -13.12
CA SER A 20 -5.33 -18.23 -11.73
C SER A 20 -6.52 -19.17 -11.59
N ASP A 21 -7.53 -19.02 -12.46
CA ASP A 21 -8.70 -19.91 -12.46
C ASP A 21 -8.31 -21.36 -12.80
N VAL A 22 -7.47 -21.56 -13.81
CA VAL A 22 -6.95 -22.89 -14.16
C VAL A 22 -6.15 -23.48 -13.01
N PHE A 23 -5.20 -22.72 -12.44
CA PHE A 23 -4.36 -23.17 -11.34
C PHE A 23 -5.18 -23.55 -10.09
N SER A 24 -6.26 -22.81 -9.80
CA SER A 24 -7.17 -23.11 -8.68
C SER A 24 -7.73 -24.53 -8.71
N LYS A 25 -7.89 -25.10 -9.92
CA LYS A 25 -8.44 -26.45 -10.16
C LYS A 25 -7.34 -27.51 -10.29
N TYR A 26 -6.23 -27.19 -10.96
CA TYR A 26 -5.24 -28.17 -11.42
C TYR A 26 -3.93 -28.21 -10.61
N HIS A 27 -3.79 -27.45 -9.53
CA HIS A 27 -2.63 -27.55 -8.64
C HIS A 27 -2.54 -28.90 -7.89
N VAL A 28 -3.63 -29.67 -7.85
CA VAL A 28 -3.68 -31.00 -7.22
C VAL A 28 -3.19 -32.06 -8.20
N ASN A 29 -1.97 -32.55 -8.01
CA ASN A 29 -1.33 -33.50 -8.94
C ASN A 29 -1.77 -34.96 -8.74
N GLU A 30 -2.35 -35.31 -7.59
CA GLU A 30 -2.76 -36.68 -7.31
C GLU A 30 -4.17 -36.98 -7.82
N SER A 31 -4.31 -37.94 -8.74
CA SER A 31 -5.56 -38.23 -9.44
C SER A 31 -6.73 -38.54 -8.51
N ARG A 32 -6.48 -39.30 -7.41
CA ARG A 32 -7.53 -39.65 -6.44
C ARG A 32 -8.05 -38.41 -5.70
N ARG A 33 -7.16 -37.48 -5.32
CA ARG A 33 -7.54 -36.23 -4.63
C ARG A 33 -8.17 -35.23 -5.58
N PHE A 34 -7.72 -35.19 -6.82
CA PHE A 34 -8.31 -34.36 -7.87
C PHE A 34 -9.77 -34.75 -8.15
N TYR A 35 -10.05 -36.05 -8.18
CA TYR A 35 -11.40 -36.58 -8.44
C TYR A 35 -12.37 -36.29 -7.28
N THR A 36 -11.92 -36.38 -6.03
CA THR A 36 -12.76 -36.01 -4.88
C THR A 36 -13.03 -34.51 -4.84
N GLY A 37 -12.12 -33.68 -5.36
CA GLY A 37 -12.31 -32.25 -5.54
C GLY A 37 -12.26 -31.42 -4.26
N ASN A 38 -12.04 -32.05 -3.09
CA ASN A 38 -12.04 -31.39 -1.78
C ASN A 38 -10.81 -30.50 -1.53
N GLU A 39 -9.71 -30.73 -2.27
CA GLU A 39 -8.47 -29.94 -2.16
C GLU A 39 -8.41 -28.79 -3.18
N ARG A 40 -9.45 -28.60 -3.99
CA ARG A 40 -9.48 -27.48 -4.95
C ARG A 40 -9.49 -26.15 -4.21
N TRP A 41 -8.99 -25.12 -4.88
CA TRP A 41 -9.06 -23.75 -4.41
C TRP A 41 -10.08 -22.97 -5.22
N LEU A 42 -10.48 -21.84 -4.67
CA LEU A 42 -11.29 -20.82 -5.32
C LEU A 42 -10.56 -19.49 -5.19
N LEU A 43 -10.78 -18.60 -6.15
CA LEU A 43 -10.41 -17.21 -5.99
C LEU A 43 -11.12 -16.64 -4.75
N SER A 44 -10.41 -15.84 -3.95
CA SER A 44 -11.03 -15.18 -2.79
C SER A 44 -12.26 -14.39 -3.24
N PRO A 45 -13.38 -14.46 -2.51
CA PRO A 45 -14.47 -13.52 -2.70
C PRO A 45 -13.99 -12.09 -2.49
N ASP A 46 -14.58 -11.15 -3.21
CA ASP A 46 -14.39 -9.71 -3.00
C ASP A 46 -15.09 -9.32 -1.69
N PRO A 47 -14.34 -8.84 -0.67
CA PRO A 47 -14.93 -8.44 0.60
C PRO A 47 -16.07 -7.42 0.43
N ASN A 48 -15.95 -6.48 -0.52
CA ASN A 48 -16.95 -5.45 -0.74
C ASN A 48 -18.26 -6.02 -1.32
N SER A 49 -18.16 -7.12 -2.10
CA SER A 49 -19.34 -7.86 -2.58
C SER A 49 -20.01 -8.67 -1.48
N VAL A 50 -19.25 -9.13 -0.48
CA VAL A 50 -19.78 -9.90 0.66
C VAL A 50 -20.51 -8.98 1.64
N PHE A 51 -19.97 -7.79 1.89
CA PHE A 51 -20.56 -6.80 2.81
C PHE A 51 -21.55 -5.83 2.15
N GLY A 52 -21.75 -5.92 0.82
CA GLY A 52 -22.77 -5.14 0.10
C GLY A 52 -22.42 -3.66 -0.16
N ILE A 53 -21.13 -3.31 -0.19
CA ILE A 53 -20.66 -1.91 -0.27
C ILE A 53 -20.48 -1.44 -1.74
N VAL A 54 -20.63 -2.34 -2.73
CA VAL A 54 -20.51 -1.97 -4.15
C VAL A 54 -21.88 -1.53 -4.71
N PRO A 55 -22.01 -0.38 -5.38
CA PRO A 55 -23.18 -0.11 -6.21
C PRO A 55 -23.24 -1.17 -7.31
N THR A 56 -24.22 -2.06 -7.21
CA THR A 56 -24.40 -3.23 -8.07
C THR A 56 -24.62 -2.83 -9.52
N SER A 57 -23.56 -2.91 -10.34
CA SER A 57 -23.67 -3.03 -11.80
C SER A 57 -23.35 -4.47 -12.20
N SER A 58 -24.27 -5.38 -11.87
CA SER A 58 -24.20 -6.79 -12.26
C SER A 58 -24.39 -6.92 -13.77
N ARG A 59 -23.29 -7.09 -14.52
CA ARG A 59 -23.32 -7.76 -15.83
C ARG A 59 -22.96 -9.23 -15.61
N SER A 60 -23.99 -10.04 -15.39
CA SER A 60 -23.86 -11.50 -15.44
C SER A 60 -23.65 -11.94 -16.89
N SER A 61 -22.48 -12.48 -17.20
CA SER A 61 -22.23 -13.21 -18.45
C SER A 61 -22.51 -14.69 -18.25
N ASN A 62 -23.74 -15.11 -18.56
CA ASN A 62 -24.11 -16.52 -18.71
C ASN A 62 -23.26 -17.16 -19.82
N SER A 63 -22.33 -18.04 -19.48
CA SER A 63 -21.74 -18.97 -20.44
C SER A 63 -21.74 -20.37 -19.81
N GLY A 64 -22.71 -21.18 -20.24
CA GLY A 64 -23.04 -22.48 -19.62
C GLY A 64 -21.98 -23.56 -19.84
N ARG A 65 -20.99 -23.65 -18.95
CA ARG A 65 -20.15 -24.84 -18.80
C ARG A 65 -19.89 -25.17 -17.33
N SER A 66 -20.25 -26.41 -16.97
CA SER A 66 -20.07 -27.11 -15.68
C SER A 66 -21.05 -26.66 -14.58
N PRO A 67 -21.43 -27.55 -13.63
CA PRO A 67 -22.42 -27.24 -12.60
C PRO A 67 -21.95 -26.02 -11.81
N GLU A 68 -22.61 -24.90 -12.05
CA GLU A 68 -22.38 -23.62 -11.41
C GLU A 68 -22.70 -23.79 -9.93
N ILE A 69 -21.65 -23.84 -9.10
CA ILE A 69 -21.76 -23.37 -7.72
C ILE A 69 -22.21 -21.92 -7.86
N SER A 70 -23.49 -21.64 -7.58
CA SER A 70 -24.10 -20.32 -7.71
C SER A 70 -23.21 -19.27 -7.03
N SER A 71 -22.42 -18.55 -7.83
CA SER A 71 -21.52 -17.51 -7.35
C SER A 71 -22.29 -16.20 -7.34
N THR A 72 -23.20 -16.06 -6.37
CA THR A 72 -23.82 -14.76 -6.07
C THR A 72 -22.80 -13.75 -5.54
N THR A 73 -21.57 -14.19 -5.23
CA THR A 73 -20.48 -13.36 -4.71
C THR A 73 -19.39 -13.14 -5.76
N LYS A 74 -19.13 -11.85 -6.08
CA LYS A 74 -18.03 -11.45 -6.98
C LYS A 74 -16.69 -11.93 -6.40
N ARG A 75 -15.79 -12.41 -7.26
CA ARG A 75 -14.40 -12.73 -6.87
C ARG A 75 -13.57 -11.46 -6.84
N GLN A 76 -12.58 -11.42 -5.95
CA GLN A 76 -11.64 -10.31 -5.88
C GLN A 76 -10.78 -10.31 -7.14
N ASP A 77 -10.78 -9.18 -7.86
CA ASP A 77 -9.88 -8.97 -8.99
C ASP A 77 -8.43 -8.92 -8.52
N PRO A 78 -7.47 -9.39 -9.34
CA PRO A 78 -6.06 -9.29 -9.02
C PRO A 78 -5.61 -7.82 -9.02
N TYR A 79 -4.55 -7.53 -8.30
CA TYR A 79 -4.06 -6.16 -8.14
C TYR A 79 -2.54 -6.13 -8.22
N TYR A 80 -2.02 -5.01 -8.70
CA TYR A 80 -0.60 -4.80 -8.86
C TYR A 80 0.01 -4.24 -7.59
N LEU A 81 1.21 -4.71 -7.27
CA LEU A 81 2.02 -4.27 -6.15
C LEU A 81 3.45 -4.03 -6.62
N TYR A 82 4.12 -3.10 -5.96
CA TYR A 82 5.57 -2.93 -6.07
C TYR A 82 6.20 -3.26 -4.72
N ILE A 83 6.65 -4.51 -4.58
CA ILE A 83 7.09 -5.09 -3.30
C ILE A 83 8.24 -6.06 -3.52
N ARG A 84 8.99 -6.34 -2.45
CA ARG A 84 9.92 -7.47 -2.42
C ARG A 84 9.21 -8.71 -1.90
N LEU A 85 9.10 -9.74 -2.73
CA LEU A 85 8.51 -11.02 -2.30
C LEU A 85 9.42 -11.75 -1.30
N PRO A 86 8.87 -12.63 -0.45
CA PRO A 86 9.66 -13.51 0.41
C PRO A 86 10.63 -14.37 -0.42
N GLY A 87 11.93 -14.26 -0.13
CA GLY A 87 12.98 -14.99 -0.85
C GLY A 87 13.63 -14.22 -2.01
N ASP A 88 13.03 -13.12 -2.46
CA ASP A 88 13.63 -12.25 -3.48
C ASP A 88 14.64 -11.27 -2.86
N ALA A 89 15.68 -10.95 -3.62
CA ALA A 89 16.71 -10.00 -3.19
C ALA A 89 16.29 -8.51 -3.34
N ARG A 90 15.34 -8.22 -4.24
CA ARG A 90 14.94 -6.85 -4.63
C ARG A 90 13.43 -6.74 -4.83
N GLU A 91 12.94 -5.52 -4.83
CA GLU A 91 11.55 -5.19 -5.15
C GLU A 91 11.25 -5.45 -6.63
N SER A 92 10.02 -5.89 -6.89
CA SER A 92 9.50 -6.19 -8.22
C SER A 92 8.10 -5.64 -8.40
N PHE A 93 7.79 -5.20 -9.62
CA PHE A 93 6.41 -4.89 -10.00
C PHE A 93 5.69 -6.19 -10.38
N LEU A 94 4.64 -6.56 -9.64
CA LEU A 94 3.95 -7.84 -9.81
C LEU A 94 2.45 -7.69 -9.66
N ILE A 95 1.71 -8.65 -10.22
CA ILE A 95 0.28 -8.82 -10.00
C ILE A 95 0.04 -9.97 -9.03
N LEU A 96 -0.93 -9.86 -8.12
CA LEU A 96 -1.21 -10.84 -7.07
C LEU A 96 -2.70 -11.26 -7.05
N GLN A 97 -2.95 -12.54 -6.83
CA GLN A 97 -4.29 -13.12 -6.65
C GLN A 97 -4.35 -14.04 -5.42
N PRO A 98 -5.22 -13.77 -4.43
CA PRO A 98 -5.41 -14.65 -3.28
C PRO A 98 -6.41 -15.79 -3.55
N PHE A 99 -6.18 -16.94 -2.91
CA PHE A 99 -7.01 -18.14 -2.96
C PHE A 99 -7.53 -18.54 -1.58
N VAL A 100 -8.75 -19.08 -1.60
CA VAL A 100 -9.43 -19.71 -0.46
C VAL A 100 -9.78 -21.16 -0.80
N PRO A 101 -9.98 -22.05 0.17
CA PRO A 101 -10.33 -23.43 -0.13
C PRO A 101 -11.75 -23.53 -0.69
N VAL A 102 -12.00 -24.57 -1.49
CA VAL A 102 -13.31 -24.80 -2.08
C VAL A 102 -14.36 -25.03 -0.99
N SER A 103 -15.50 -24.34 -1.12
CA SER A 103 -16.66 -24.55 -0.26
C SER A 103 -17.93 -24.35 -1.06
N ARG A 104 -18.97 -25.15 -0.76
CA ARG A 104 -20.24 -25.12 -1.50
C ARG A 104 -20.92 -23.75 -1.41
N ASP A 105 -20.82 -23.10 -0.27
CA ASP A 105 -21.51 -21.84 0.02
C ASP A 105 -20.54 -20.64 0.14
N ASN A 106 -19.31 -20.78 -0.36
CA ASN A 106 -18.23 -19.77 -0.24
C ASN A 106 -17.92 -19.30 1.20
N GLN A 107 -18.31 -20.08 2.21
CA GLN A 107 -18.11 -19.74 3.62
C GLN A 107 -16.65 -19.89 4.06
N GLN A 108 -15.87 -20.71 3.36
CA GLN A 108 -14.45 -20.83 3.64
C GLN A 108 -13.70 -19.64 3.05
N THR A 109 -13.41 -18.67 3.91
CA THR A 109 -12.77 -17.40 3.56
C THR A 109 -11.35 -17.30 4.13
N ARG A 110 -10.75 -18.44 4.52
CA ARG A 110 -9.36 -18.52 4.99
C ARG A 110 -8.41 -18.47 3.81
N LEU A 111 -7.31 -17.73 3.93
CA LEU A 111 -6.25 -17.75 2.93
C LEU A 111 -5.55 -19.12 2.96
N VAL A 112 -5.46 -19.78 1.80
CA VAL A 112 -4.69 -21.02 1.64
C VAL A 112 -3.51 -20.87 0.71
N SER A 113 -3.57 -19.90 -0.20
CA SER A 113 -2.50 -19.61 -1.14
C SER A 113 -2.68 -18.23 -1.73
N PHE A 114 -1.63 -17.67 -2.31
CA PHE A 114 -1.73 -16.59 -3.29
C PHE A 114 -0.77 -16.87 -4.44
N MET A 115 -1.13 -16.44 -5.65
CA MET A 115 -0.26 -16.50 -6.82
C MET A 115 0.16 -15.11 -7.22
N THR A 116 1.36 -15.00 -7.78
CA THR A 116 1.93 -13.76 -8.29
C THR A 116 2.50 -13.95 -9.69
N ALA A 117 2.46 -12.91 -10.52
CA ALA A 117 3.24 -12.85 -11.76
C ALA A 117 4.08 -11.57 -11.80
N LYS A 118 5.39 -11.71 -12.05
CA LYS A 118 6.32 -10.57 -12.16
C LYS A 118 6.18 -9.88 -13.52
N SER A 119 6.26 -8.55 -13.51
CA SER A 119 6.22 -7.69 -14.70
C SER A 119 7.60 -7.11 -15.06
N ASP A 120 8.62 -7.33 -14.21
CA ASP A 120 9.98 -6.88 -14.50
C ASP A 120 10.57 -7.66 -15.67
N THR A 121 11.38 -7.01 -16.50
CA THR A 121 11.92 -7.58 -17.75
C THR A 121 12.75 -8.85 -17.57
N SER A 122 13.46 -9.00 -16.45
CA SER A 122 14.27 -10.19 -16.14
C SER A 122 13.43 -11.42 -15.81
N ASP A 123 12.27 -11.22 -15.19
CA ASP A 123 11.41 -12.27 -14.62
C ASP A 123 9.99 -12.21 -15.21
N TYR A 124 9.86 -11.58 -16.38
CA TYR A 124 8.56 -11.23 -16.95
C TYR A 124 7.71 -12.48 -17.17
N GLY A 125 6.53 -12.49 -16.56
CA GLY A 125 5.57 -13.59 -16.66
C GLY A 125 5.93 -14.85 -15.88
N ARG A 126 6.93 -14.78 -15.00
CA ARG A 126 7.19 -15.85 -14.04
C ARG A 126 6.07 -15.89 -13.00
N LEU A 127 5.30 -16.99 -13.03
CA LEU A 127 4.25 -17.29 -12.08
C LEU A 127 4.85 -17.99 -10.86
N GLU A 128 4.53 -17.50 -9.67
CA GLU A 128 4.93 -18.08 -8.39
C GLU A 128 3.70 -18.22 -7.51
N ALA A 129 3.52 -19.37 -6.87
CA ALA A 129 2.41 -19.61 -5.94
C ALA A 129 2.96 -19.89 -4.55
N PHE A 130 2.44 -19.17 -3.56
CA PHE A 130 2.84 -19.26 -2.16
C PHE A 130 1.72 -19.95 -1.39
N VAL A 131 1.98 -21.18 -0.96
CA VAL A 131 1.00 -22.01 -0.24
C VAL A 131 1.17 -21.82 1.26
N MET A 132 0.07 -21.56 1.95
CA MET A 132 0.07 -21.40 3.41
C MET A 132 0.33 -22.75 4.09
N PRO A 133 1.08 -22.76 5.21
CA PRO A 133 1.33 -23.98 5.97
C PRO A 133 0.01 -24.61 6.45
N GLN A 134 -0.07 -25.94 6.36
CA GLN A 134 -1.24 -26.67 6.85
C GLN A 134 -1.33 -26.57 8.38
N GLY A 135 -2.55 -26.37 8.89
CA GLY A 135 -2.81 -26.25 10.33
C GLY A 135 -2.85 -24.81 10.83
N GLU A 136 -2.30 -23.85 10.08
CA GLU A 136 -2.40 -22.43 10.46
C GLU A 136 -3.70 -21.79 9.96
N GLN A 137 -4.23 -20.86 10.75
CA GLN A 137 -5.44 -20.12 10.42
C GLN A 137 -5.10 -18.72 9.89
N ILE A 138 -4.58 -18.65 8.67
CA ILE A 138 -4.22 -17.39 8.02
C ILE A 138 -5.47 -16.66 7.53
N LEU A 139 -5.64 -15.40 7.96
CA LEU A 139 -6.82 -14.61 7.61
C LEU A 139 -6.91 -14.41 6.09
N GLY A 140 -8.07 -14.63 5.50
CA GLY A 140 -8.31 -14.24 4.10
C GLY A 140 -8.87 -12.82 4.00
N PRO A 141 -8.89 -12.23 2.79
CA PRO A 141 -9.35 -10.86 2.55
C PRO A 141 -10.72 -10.54 3.17
N VAL A 142 -11.69 -11.45 3.05
CA VAL A 142 -13.04 -11.27 3.59
C VAL A 142 -13.04 -11.23 5.13
N GLN A 143 -12.25 -12.09 5.78
CA GLN A 143 -12.13 -12.08 7.25
C GLN A 143 -11.43 -10.82 7.75
N VAL A 144 -10.44 -10.34 7.00
CA VAL A 144 -9.73 -9.09 7.33
C VAL A 144 -10.68 -7.90 7.27
N ALA A 145 -11.44 -7.75 6.18
CA ALA A 145 -12.46 -6.71 6.08
C ALA A 145 -13.52 -6.83 7.18
N ALA A 146 -13.93 -8.06 7.55
CA ALA A 146 -14.85 -8.27 8.67
C ALA A 146 -14.26 -7.75 10.00
N ASN A 147 -12.98 -8.00 10.26
CA ASN A 147 -12.30 -7.55 11.47
C ASN A 147 -12.11 -6.03 11.49
N ILE A 148 -11.76 -5.44 10.34
CA ILE A 148 -11.66 -3.98 10.16
C ILE A 148 -13.02 -3.32 10.45
N ASN A 149 -14.11 -3.86 9.89
CA ASN A 149 -15.46 -3.32 10.11
C ASN A 149 -15.98 -3.49 11.54
N LYS A 150 -15.49 -4.49 12.27
CA LYS A 150 -15.83 -4.72 13.69
C LYS A 150 -15.04 -3.84 14.64
N ASP A 151 -13.92 -3.29 14.21
CA ASP A 151 -13.10 -2.43 15.05
C ASP A 151 -13.86 -1.15 15.46
N THR A 152 -13.79 -0.79 16.73
CA THR A 152 -14.60 0.33 17.27
C THR A 152 -14.09 1.71 16.85
N GLU A 153 -12.80 1.87 16.57
CA GLU A 153 -12.25 3.15 16.10
C GLU A 153 -12.62 3.34 14.63
N ILE A 154 -12.41 2.30 13.82
CA ILE A 154 -12.67 2.33 12.38
C ILE A 154 -14.16 2.42 12.09
N SER A 155 -15.00 1.63 12.75
CA SER A 155 -16.47 1.65 12.53
C SER A 155 -17.09 3.00 12.87
N ARG A 156 -16.61 3.66 13.95
CA ARG A 156 -17.03 5.04 14.28
C ARG A 156 -16.64 6.01 13.18
N GLU A 157 -15.40 5.94 12.70
CA GLU A 157 -14.93 6.81 11.61
C GLU A 157 -15.75 6.61 10.34
N ILE A 158 -15.95 5.36 9.91
CA ILE A 158 -16.78 5.03 8.74
C ILE A 158 -18.18 5.60 8.93
N THR A 159 -18.79 5.41 10.11
CA THR A 159 -20.13 5.94 10.39
C THR A 159 -20.17 7.47 10.36
N LEU A 160 -19.09 8.17 10.70
CA LEU A 160 -19.01 9.64 10.63
C LEU A 160 -18.84 10.13 9.18
N LEU A 161 -18.04 9.41 8.40
CA LEU A 161 -17.80 9.70 6.99
C LEU A 161 -19.02 9.34 6.12
N ASP A 162 -19.78 8.34 6.51
CA ASP A 162 -20.99 7.87 5.82
C ASP A 162 -22.24 8.62 6.31
N GLN A 163 -22.18 9.97 6.26
CA GLN A 163 -23.27 10.83 6.68
C GLN A 163 -23.58 11.94 5.68
N ARG A 164 -24.83 12.42 5.74
CA ARG A 164 -25.29 13.73 5.23
C ARG A 164 -24.66 14.13 3.89
N GLY A 165 -24.91 13.33 2.86
CA GLY A 165 -24.48 13.64 1.50
C GLY A 165 -23.08 13.15 1.15
N SER A 166 -22.47 12.30 1.97
CA SER A 166 -21.31 11.49 1.61
C SER A 166 -21.59 10.00 1.79
N GLN A 167 -20.98 9.18 0.93
CA GLN A 167 -20.98 7.72 1.00
C GLN A 167 -19.56 7.20 1.13
N VAL A 168 -19.34 6.26 2.06
CA VAL A 168 -18.04 5.59 2.20
C VAL A 168 -17.89 4.47 1.18
N ILE A 169 -16.75 4.45 0.50
CA ILE A 169 -16.33 3.35 -0.37
C ILE A 169 -15.13 2.66 0.27
N SER A 170 -15.32 1.40 0.63
CA SER A 170 -14.23 0.52 1.02
C SER A 170 -13.46 0.07 -0.22
N GLY A 171 -12.15 0.30 -0.26
CA GLY A 171 -11.27 -0.22 -1.29
C GLY A 171 -11.08 -1.73 -1.20
N ASN A 172 -10.33 -2.29 -2.14
CA ASN A 172 -9.94 -3.70 -2.10
C ASN A 172 -9.01 -3.97 -0.91
N VAL A 173 -9.15 -5.13 -0.28
CA VAL A 173 -8.17 -5.59 0.72
C VAL A 173 -6.94 -6.12 -0.01
N GLN A 174 -5.84 -5.40 0.12
CA GLN A 174 -4.55 -5.74 -0.46
C GLN A 174 -3.74 -6.58 0.51
N LEU A 175 -3.29 -7.74 0.05
CA LEU A 175 -2.44 -8.68 0.75
C LEU A 175 -0.99 -8.39 0.37
N ILE A 176 -0.17 -8.04 1.35
CA ILE A 176 1.23 -7.70 1.15
C ILE A 176 2.09 -8.70 1.95
N PRO A 177 2.74 -9.68 1.30
CA PRO A 177 3.65 -10.59 1.98
C PRO A 177 4.94 -9.85 2.35
N VAL A 178 5.34 -9.95 3.62
CA VAL A 178 6.56 -9.34 4.17
C VAL A 178 7.28 -10.37 5.02
N GLY A 179 8.43 -10.86 4.55
CA GLY A 179 9.17 -11.93 5.23
C GLY A 179 8.30 -13.17 5.40
N THR A 180 8.05 -13.58 6.65
CA THR A 180 7.20 -14.73 7.01
C THR A 180 5.79 -14.33 7.45
N SER A 181 5.38 -13.08 7.23
CA SER A 181 4.10 -12.54 7.68
C SER A 181 3.38 -11.83 6.54
N ILE A 182 2.11 -11.53 6.77
CA ILE A 182 1.25 -10.85 5.81
C ILE A 182 0.68 -9.59 6.45
N VAL A 183 0.86 -8.47 5.76
CA VAL A 183 0.24 -7.20 6.09
C VAL A 183 -0.94 -7.01 5.16
N TYR A 184 -2.12 -6.75 5.72
CA TYR A 184 -3.31 -6.44 4.94
C TYR A 184 -3.60 -4.95 5.02
N VAL A 185 -3.90 -4.37 3.87
CA VAL A 185 -4.11 -2.93 3.73
C VAL A 185 -5.43 -2.71 2.99
N GLN A 186 -6.35 -1.96 3.60
CA GLN A 186 -7.62 -1.59 2.99
C GLN A 186 -7.76 -0.06 3.00
N PRO A 187 -7.68 0.59 1.83
CA PRO A 187 -7.93 2.02 1.74
C PRO A 187 -9.43 2.32 1.84
N ILE A 188 -9.77 3.41 2.51
CA ILE A 188 -11.15 3.88 2.67
C ILE A 188 -11.27 5.24 1.98
N PHE A 189 -12.28 5.37 1.13
CA PHE A 189 -12.59 6.56 0.37
C PHE A 189 -13.97 7.08 0.73
N THR A 190 -14.24 8.34 0.41
CA THR A 190 -15.61 8.87 0.37
C THR A 190 -15.92 9.46 -0.98
N ILE A 191 -17.20 9.43 -1.34
CA ILE A 191 -17.75 10.16 -2.48
C ILE A 191 -18.88 11.05 -2.00
N ALA A 192 -19.15 12.13 -2.73
CA ALA A 192 -20.38 12.90 -2.52
C ALA A 192 -21.59 12.08 -3.03
N SER A 193 -22.66 12.01 -2.24
CA SER A 193 -23.91 11.33 -2.62
C SER A 193 -24.74 12.13 -3.61
N GLN A 194 -24.44 13.42 -3.79
CA GLN A 194 -25.17 14.35 -4.64
C GLN A 194 -24.19 15.24 -5.40
N GLY A 195 -24.53 15.58 -6.64
CA GLY A 195 -23.74 16.47 -7.50
C GLY A 195 -23.29 15.79 -8.80
N PRO A 196 -23.04 16.58 -9.86
CA PRO A 196 -22.52 16.04 -11.11
C PRO A 196 -21.07 15.58 -10.91
N ASN A 197 -20.79 14.30 -11.22
CA ASN A 197 -19.47 13.66 -11.17
C ASN A 197 -18.80 13.64 -9.78
N PRO A 198 -19.33 12.88 -8.81
CA PRO A 198 -18.65 12.67 -7.53
C PRO A 198 -17.35 11.88 -7.75
N PHE A 199 -16.21 12.45 -7.35
CA PHE A 199 -14.90 11.80 -7.40
C PHE A 199 -14.54 11.17 -6.04
N PRO A 200 -13.99 9.95 -5.99
CA PRO A 200 -13.51 9.36 -4.74
C PRO A 200 -12.38 10.17 -4.12
N GLN A 201 -12.54 10.55 -2.86
CA GLN A 201 -11.52 11.17 -2.03
C GLN A 201 -10.99 10.15 -1.02
N PHE A 202 -9.66 10.00 -0.95
CA PHE A 202 -9.03 9.17 0.06
C PHE A 202 -9.21 9.78 1.45
N GLN A 203 -9.55 8.94 2.43
CA GLN A 203 -9.71 9.37 3.82
C GLN A 203 -8.63 8.78 4.72
N PHE A 204 -8.55 7.45 4.78
CA PHE A 204 -7.56 6.76 5.61
C PHE A 204 -7.32 5.34 5.10
N VAL A 205 -6.33 4.69 5.69
CA VAL A 205 -6.04 3.27 5.48
C VAL A 205 -6.25 2.48 6.77
N ALA A 206 -6.94 1.35 6.63
CA ALA A 206 -7.04 0.35 7.69
C ALA A 206 -5.99 -0.73 7.43
N VAL A 207 -5.11 -0.97 8.40
CA VAL A 207 -4.07 -1.98 8.30
C VAL A 207 -4.26 -3.04 9.37
N LEU A 208 -4.15 -4.30 8.97
CA LEU A 208 -4.26 -5.46 9.86
C LEU A 208 -3.08 -6.39 9.63
N VAL A 209 -2.50 -6.86 10.74
CA VAL A 209 -1.54 -7.96 10.75
C VAL A 209 -2.08 -9.06 11.63
N GLN A 210 -1.86 -10.31 11.23
CA GLN A 210 -2.34 -11.45 11.99
C GLN A 210 -1.88 -11.40 13.46
N GLY A 211 -2.81 -11.63 14.39
CA GLY A 211 -2.55 -11.57 15.83
C GLY A 211 -2.56 -10.16 16.45
N LYS A 212 -2.78 -9.10 15.67
CA LYS A 212 -2.95 -7.72 16.16
C LYS A 212 -4.34 -7.18 15.84
N ALA A 213 -4.78 -6.18 16.60
CA ALA A 213 -5.99 -5.43 16.28
C ALA A 213 -5.78 -4.60 15.00
N PRO A 214 -6.85 -4.38 14.20
CA PRO A 214 -6.79 -3.46 13.07
C PRO A 214 -6.43 -2.05 13.53
N VAL A 215 -5.72 -1.29 12.70
CA VAL A 215 -5.31 0.08 13.01
C VAL A 215 -5.69 1.03 11.89
N LYS A 216 -6.28 2.17 12.27
CA LYS A 216 -6.54 3.31 11.39
C LYS A 216 -5.32 4.24 11.31
N ALA A 217 -4.93 4.64 10.11
CA ALA A 217 -3.94 5.72 9.92
C ALA A 217 -4.12 6.43 8.56
N GLU A 218 -3.49 7.59 8.41
CA GLU A 218 -3.49 8.36 7.15
C GLU A 218 -2.58 7.71 6.08
N THR A 219 -1.55 7.01 6.51
CA THR A 219 -0.60 6.32 5.60
C THR A 219 -0.30 4.91 6.10
N VAL A 220 0.11 4.04 5.19
CA VAL A 220 0.55 2.67 5.55
C VAL A 220 1.72 2.74 6.53
N ASN A 221 2.68 3.65 6.31
CA ASN A 221 3.80 3.87 7.23
C ASN A 221 3.33 4.25 8.64
N ALA A 222 2.40 5.19 8.77
CA ALA A 222 1.85 5.57 10.07
C ALA A 222 1.11 4.39 10.75
N ALA A 223 0.41 3.57 9.98
CA ALA A 223 -0.24 2.37 10.51
C ALA A 223 0.77 1.32 10.99
N LEU A 224 1.85 1.11 10.24
CA LEU A 224 2.93 0.20 10.62
C LEU A 224 3.64 0.69 11.90
N VAL A 225 3.86 2.00 12.02
CA VAL A 225 4.43 2.59 13.24
C VAL A 225 3.53 2.35 14.45
N LYS A 226 2.21 2.51 14.30
CA LYS A 226 1.26 2.20 15.37
C LYS A 226 1.21 0.70 15.71
N LEU A 227 1.31 -0.19 14.72
CA LEU A 227 1.21 -1.65 14.91
C LEU A 227 2.45 -2.24 15.58
N PHE A 228 3.62 -1.70 15.29
CA PHE A 228 4.89 -2.35 15.64
C PHE A 228 5.88 -1.42 16.37
N GLY A 229 5.61 -0.12 16.48
CA GLY A 229 6.52 0.88 17.06
C GLY A 229 7.31 1.67 16.02
N THR A 230 8.27 2.49 16.43
CA THR A 230 9.12 3.24 15.50
C THR A 230 10.13 2.33 14.81
N PHE A 231 10.02 2.20 13.49
CA PHE A 231 11.05 1.64 12.61
C PHE A 231 11.80 2.79 11.96
N GLY A 232 13.09 2.60 11.64
CA GLY A 232 13.87 3.60 10.90
C GLY A 232 13.06 4.09 9.69
N THR A 233 12.97 5.40 9.50
CA THR A 233 12.23 6.01 8.41
C THR A 233 12.63 5.37 7.08
N PRO A 234 11.70 4.73 6.36
CA PRO A 234 11.97 4.30 5.00
C PRO A 234 12.34 5.53 4.18
N GLU A 235 13.46 5.46 3.48
CA GLU A 235 13.83 6.44 2.46
C GLU A 235 12.70 6.46 1.43
N VAL A 236 11.88 7.51 1.47
CA VAL A 236 10.92 7.76 0.40
C VAL A 236 11.75 7.90 -0.88
N PRO A 237 11.45 7.17 -1.97
CA PRO A 237 12.17 7.38 -3.22
C PRO A 237 11.98 8.85 -3.60
N THR A 238 13.07 9.62 -3.57
CA THR A 238 13.10 10.93 -4.18
C THR A 238 12.64 10.77 -5.62
N THR A 239 11.58 11.49 -5.97
CA THR A 239 11.03 11.62 -7.31
C THR A 239 12.15 11.77 -8.33
N PRO A 240 12.11 11.08 -9.49
CA PRO A 240 13.13 11.23 -10.51
C PRO A 240 13.27 12.69 -10.92
N SER A 241 14.50 13.20 -10.85
CA SER A 241 14.89 14.52 -11.34
C SER A 241 14.45 14.68 -12.80
N THR A 242 13.47 15.54 -13.03
CA THR A 242 13.05 15.94 -14.38
C THR A 242 14.22 16.61 -15.11
N PRO A 243 14.42 16.40 -16.43
CA PRO A 243 15.55 16.95 -17.15
C PRO A 243 15.49 18.49 -17.22
N THR A 244 16.67 19.09 -17.05
CA THR A 244 16.99 20.49 -17.32
C THR A 244 16.57 20.95 -18.72
N THR A 245 15.78 22.01 -18.77
CA THR A 245 15.76 23.02 -19.85
C THR A 245 15.47 24.40 -19.23
N PRO A 246 15.88 25.51 -19.87
CA PRO A 246 16.59 26.59 -19.18
C PRO A 246 15.67 27.71 -18.67
N SER A 247 16.08 28.25 -17.52
CA SER A 247 15.78 29.57 -16.95
C SER A 247 15.63 30.69 -18.00
N THR A 248 14.61 31.55 -17.94
CA THR A 248 14.54 32.79 -17.10
C THR A 248 13.17 33.48 -17.30
N PRO A 249 12.80 34.54 -16.52
CA PRO A 249 13.23 34.95 -15.19
C PRO A 249 12.05 35.15 -14.22
N THR A 250 12.22 34.73 -12.96
CA THR A 250 11.38 35.17 -11.85
C THR A 250 11.90 36.48 -11.26
N THR A 251 10.90 37.28 -10.91
CA THR A 251 10.83 38.45 -10.03
C THR A 251 11.89 38.50 -8.91
N PRO A 252 12.38 39.69 -8.51
CA PRO A 252 13.50 39.82 -7.58
C PRO A 252 13.10 39.36 -6.17
N SER A 253 13.72 38.27 -5.69
CA SER A 253 13.72 37.92 -4.27
C SER A 253 14.67 38.85 -3.52
N THR A 254 14.16 39.42 -2.43
CA THR A 254 14.86 40.37 -1.55
C THR A 254 16.12 39.71 -0.96
N PRO A 255 17.23 40.44 -0.77
CA PRO A 255 18.53 39.87 -0.35
C PRO A 255 18.53 39.10 1.00
N THR A 256 17.47 39.19 1.79
CA THR A 256 17.36 38.55 3.12
C THR A 256 17.04 37.04 3.06
N ASP A 257 16.26 36.58 2.06
CA ASP A 257 15.87 35.16 1.96
C ASP A 257 17.03 34.25 1.54
N ALA A 258 17.98 34.79 0.78
CA ALA A 258 19.20 34.08 0.39
C ALA A 258 20.13 33.82 1.59
N THR A 259 20.16 34.74 2.56
CA THR A 259 20.99 34.59 3.77
C THR A 259 20.40 33.55 4.73
N ILE A 260 19.07 33.51 4.89
CA ILE A 260 18.39 32.52 5.75
C ILE A 260 18.57 31.10 5.18
N SER A 261 18.36 30.93 3.87
CA SER A 261 18.57 29.63 3.20
C SER A 261 20.04 29.16 3.33
N GLY A 262 21.01 30.08 3.22
CA GLY A 262 22.42 29.78 3.42
C GLY A 262 22.77 29.30 4.83
N LEU A 263 22.18 29.91 5.87
CA LEU A 263 22.38 29.51 7.27
C LEU A 263 21.78 28.13 7.56
N LEU A 264 20.60 27.81 7.00
CA LEU A 264 19.98 26.49 7.14
C LEU A 264 20.78 25.39 6.43
N ALA A 265 21.36 25.69 5.27
CA ALA A 265 22.23 24.76 4.55
C ALA A 265 23.49 24.44 5.36
N GLN A 266 24.14 25.45 5.94
CA GLN A 266 25.32 25.27 6.79
C GLN A 266 24.99 24.49 8.08
N ALA A 267 23.83 24.73 8.70
CA ALA A 267 23.39 23.97 9.86
C ALA A 267 23.21 22.47 9.52
N THR A 268 22.64 22.17 8.34
CA THR A 268 22.44 20.79 7.87
C THR A 268 23.77 20.07 7.65
N GLU A 269 24.76 20.75 7.07
CA GLU A 269 26.12 20.23 6.90
C GLU A 269 26.78 19.89 8.24
N LYS A 270 26.63 20.77 9.24
CA LYS A 270 27.15 20.55 10.60
C LYS A 270 26.47 19.38 11.30
N PHE A 271 25.17 19.16 11.11
CA PHE A 271 24.48 17.97 11.63
C PHE A 271 24.93 16.68 10.97
N ASN A 272 25.24 16.70 9.67
CA ASN A 272 25.78 15.53 8.97
C ASN A 272 27.17 15.18 9.48
N ALA A 273 28.06 16.18 9.62
CA ALA A 273 29.38 16.00 10.22
C ALA A 273 29.31 15.51 11.67
N ALA A 274 28.35 16.00 12.46
CA ALA A 274 28.12 15.51 13.82
C ALA A 274 27.70 14.02 13.83
N ASN A 275 26.82 13.62 12.91
CA ASN A 275 26.40 12.23 12.80
C ASN A 275 27.53 11.29 12.37
N GLU A 276 28.51 11.79 11.60
CA GLU A 276 29.74 11.05 11.28
C GLU A 276 30.67 10.95 12.50
N ALA A 277 30.87 12.02 13.26
CA ALA A 277 31.64 12.01 14.50
C ALA A 277 31.04 11.05 15.55
N LEU A 278 29.71 10.99 15.63
CA LEU A 278 28.99 10.05 16.49
C LEU A 278 29.24 8.59 16.07
N ARG A 279 29.28 8.29 14.77
CA ARG A 279 29.63 6.96 14.25
C ARG A 279 31.09 6.61 14.49
N ALA A 280 31.98 7.60 14.49
CA ALA A 280 33.40 7.43 14.82
C ALA A 280 33.68 7.33 16.34
N GLY A 281 32.66 7.49 17.19
CA GLY A 281 32.79 7.43 18.65
C GLY A 281 33.44 8.67 19.28
N ASP A 282 33.61 9.76 18.53
CA ASP A 282 34.16 11.02 19.03
C ASP A 282 33.03 11.93 19.55
N LEU A 283 32.73 11.76 20.83
CA LEU A 283 31.69 12.50 21.53
C LEU A 283 32.06 13.97 21.75
N GLY A 284 33.35 14.33 21.72
CA GLY A 284 33.81 15.70 21.91
C GLY A 284 33.50 16.56 20.68
N THR A 285 33.88 16.07 19.50
CA THR A 285 33.56 16.77 18.23
C THR A 285 32.07 16.74 17.92
N TYR A 286 31.35 15.67 18.30
CA TYR A 286 29.88 15.63 18.20
C TYR A 286 29.22 16.79 18.97
N GLN A 287 29.56 16.98 20.24
CA GLN A 287 28.96 18.03 21.06
C GLN A 287 29.25 19.43 20.50
N GLN A 288 30.47 19.64 20.02
CA GLN A 288 30.87 20.90 19.39
C GLN A 288 30.06 21.18 18.12
N LEU A 289 29.98 20.22 17.20
CA LEU A 289 29.28 20.38 15.92
C LEU A 289 27.77 20.56 16.09
N VAL A 290 27.16 19.89 17.08
CA VAL A 290 25.75 20.08 17.44
C VAL A 290 25.50 21.46 18.06
N GLY A 291 26.46 21.98 18.85
CA GLY A 291 26.41 23.35 19.36
C GLY A 291 26.43 24.38 18.23
N GLU A 292 27.41 24.28 17.33
CA GLU A 292 27.54 25.17 16.17
C GLU A 292 26.29 25.14 15.26
N ALA A 293 25.71 23.96 15.04
CA ALA A 293 24.51 23.83 14.23
C ALA A 293 23.28 24.49 14.88
N ARG A 294 23.14 24.43 16.20
CA ARG A 294 22.07 25.12 16.94
C ARG A 294 22.21 26.63 16.88
N ASP A 295 23.43 27.15 16.97
CA ASP A 295 23.70 28.58 16.89
C ASP A 295 23.34 29.14 15.50
N LEU A 296 23.61 28.38 14.43
CA LEU A 296 23.22 28.76 13.06
C LEU A 296 21.71 28.79 12.87
N ILE A 297 20.98 27.83 13.46
CA ILE A 297 19.51 27.83 13.44
C ILE A 297 18.95 29.00 14.24
N ALA A 298 19.51 29.31 15.40
CA ALA A 298 19.10 30.45 16.22
C ALA A 298 19.32 31.79 15.48
N GLN A 299 20.42 31.93 14.74
CA GLN A 299 20.68 33.09 13.89
C GLN A 299 19.66 33.20 12.74
N ALA A 300 19.33 32.08 12.09
CA ALA A 300 18.33 32.06 11.03
C ALA A 300 16.92 32.42 11.55
N GLN A 301 16.55 31.94 12.74
CA GLN A 301 15.29 32.29 13.40
C GLN A 301 15.23 33.77 13.79
N ALA A 302 16.31 34.32 14.35
CA ALA A 302 16.39 35.75 14.69
C ALA A 302 16.25 36.66 13.45
N LEU A 303 16.83 36.27 12.31
CA LEU A 303 16.66 36.99 11.04
C LEU A 303 15.23 36.90 10.50
N LEU A 304 14.56 35.76 10.68
CA LEU A 304 13.15 35.59 10.31
C LEU A 304 12.23 36.49 11.16
N GLU A 305 12.46 36.56 12.46
CA GLU A 305 11.69 37.41 13.40
C GLU A 305 11.88 38.92 13.10
N GLN A 306 13.11 39.34 12.76
CA GLN A 306 13.39 40.72 12.32
C GLN A 306 12.69 41.06 11.01
N THR A 307 12.54 40.09 10.10
CA THR A 307 11.84 40.30 8.83
C THR A 307 10.32 40.42 9.05
N SER A 308 9.76 39.65 9.98
CA SER A 308 8.34 39.71 10.34
C SER A 308 7.92 41.00 11.05
N THR A 309 8.81 41.59 11.85
CA THR A 309 8.53 42.85 12.58
C THR A 309 8.59 44.09 11.68
N VAL A 310 9.36 44.06 10.60
CA VAL A 310 9.39 45.13 9.58
C VAL A 310 8.16 45.07 8.66
N ALA A 311 7.65 43.87 8.36
CA ALA A 311 6.43 43.70 7.56
C ALA A 311 5.15 44.17 8.28
N SER A 312 5.11 44.11 9.62
CA SER A 312 3.95 44.54 10.42
C SER A 312 3.84 46.07 10.65
N ARG A 313 4.83 46.86 10.20
CA ARG A 313 4.85 48.35 10.33
C ARG A 313 4.60 49.10 9.00
N ARG A 314 4.23 48.40 7.93
CA ARG A 314 3.82 49.02 6.66
C ARG A 314 2.34 48.85 6.41
#